data_AF-A0A7R9YF13-F1
#
_entry.id   AF-A0A7R9YF13-F1
#
_cell.length_a   1.000
_cell.length_b   1.000
_cell.length_c   1.000
_cell.angle_alpha   90.00
_cell.angle_beta   90.00
_cell.angle_gamma   90.00
#
_symmetry.space_group_name_H-M   'P 1'
#
loop_
_entity.id
_entity.type
_entity.pdbx_description
1 polymer ?
#
loop_
_entity_poly.entity_id
_entity_poly.type
_entity_poly.pdbx_seq_one_letter_code
_entity_poly.pdbx_strand_id
1 'polypeptide(L)'
;MAKMESRPLLGSYNFRQPADSSPQSFWRKYVWVGQDREPEYIPDEASFWHRFLLKRRNLVALLVPLVIMQACWWSYTIATDSFYMFTERSGDSNIPRWYLPLTMVAGAAIAGVAGQGGSVIAFPVMTLLFHLRPHVARDFSMLIQSVGGAATVTAFLIMKVRIAKRAAFWSFVGSVPGVILGMEYIGPFIHPALAKMVFVSTLCAFAFALYTLNNQPDRKLFSMVPNWHMGERFVHVVGDFGFKVNWKAAAMVLCGFVGGMSASISGSGPDLITFATTTLLFGVSEKTACTTSMLCMVATSWVGVLWEGFLSNALGVRPGASLAPEALGFWFVVIPVSAFAGPLGGFVGSNMHRSAIANIVIAIDLIQFFTAWITIQPWSAATTSFPGVLCATSFAILVGGGTFCWWLANFGQRLACQEAHKLRQAQRFGLRCPTYTMLGGMQSSPFAIPVKPGARVADRYGSTLSYKRGRMSSDEAPTASTASDSDQEGAGDRLEDLENSFPSADRLQELDRSYPSTDSLPSANRFGIPTVDEVLEF
;
A
#
# COMPACT_ATOMS: atom_id res chain seq x y z
N MET A 1 39.26 40.53 25.62
CA MET A 1 38.45 39.88 26.68
C MET A 1 37.02 39.82 26.15
N ALA A 2 36.30 38.71 25.98
CA ALA A 2 36.47 37.30 26.32
C ALA A 2 35.88 36.47 25.14
N LYS A 3 36.67 35.61 24.50
CA LYS A 3 36.76 34.14 24.67
C LYS A 3 35.53 33.39 24.13
N MET A 4 35.58 33.12 22.82
CA MET A 4 34.86 32.00 22.17
C MET A 4 35.36 30.68 22.77
N GLU A 5 34.46 29.88 23.35
CA GLU A 5 34.73 28.49 23.66
C GLU A 5 34.22 27.59 22.52
N SER A 6 35.18 27.03 21.78
CA SER A 6 35.02 25.82 20.98
C SER A 6 34.89 24.61 21.90
N ARG A 7 33.88 23.76 21.70
CA ARG A 7 33.83 22.38 22.23
C ARG A 7 33.28 21.42 21.17
N PRO A 8 33.68 20.13 21.22
CA PRO A 8 34.21 19.41 20.06
C PRO A 8 33.18 18.57 19.30
N LEU A 9 33.56 18.25 18.06
CA LEU A 9 33.00 17.21 17.20
C LEU A 9 33.19 15.81 17.81
N LEU A 10 32.29 14.90 17.44
CA LEU A 10 32.20 13.46 17.77
C LEU A 10 31.68 13.09 19.18
N GLY A 11 30.39 12.75 19.22
CA GLY A 11 29.79 11.92 20.25
C GLY A 11 28.71 11.05 19.62
N SER A 12 28.98 9.74 19.55
CA SER A 12 27.98 8.70 19.28
C SER A 12 26.89 8.79 20.35
N TYR A 13 25.69 9.25 19.98
CA TYR A 13 24.53 9.24 20.86
C TYR A 13 23.52 8.21 20.38
N ASN A 14 23.63 7.02 20.96
CA ASN A 14 22.53 6.05 21.07
C ASN A 14 21.36 6.73 21.79
N PHE A 15 20.34 7.18 21.05
CA PHE A 15 19.07 7.57 21.65
C PHE A 15 18.22 6.34 21.95
N ARG A 16 18.49 5.68 23.09
CA ARG A 16 17.38 5.21 23.93
C ARG A 16 16.83 6.46 24.62
N GLN A 17 15.81 7.10 24.02
CA GLN A 17 15.03 8.09 24.76
C GLN A 17 14.37 7.41 25.96
N PRO A 18 14.33 8.06 27.14
CA PRO A 18 13.60 7.52 28.28
C PRO A 18 12.13 7.33 27.89
N ALA A 19 11.57 6.19 28.26
CA ALA A 19 10.17 5.89 28.05
C ALA A 19 9.33 6.83 28.94
N ASP A 20 8.93 7.99 28.42
CA ASP A 20 7.85 8.79 29.01
C ASP A 20 6.57 7.96 28.93
N SER A 21 6.27 7.24 30.02
CA SER A 21 5.18 6.29 30.19
C SER A 21 3.83 6.95 30.48
N SER A 22 3.66 8.22 30.13
CA SER A 22 2.36 8.87 30.26
C SER A 22 1.40 8.38 29.16
N PRO A 23 0.12 8.11 29.47
CA PRO A 23 -0.86 7.77 28.43
C PRO A 23 -0.92 8.85 27.34
N GLN A 24 -0.79 10.12 27.72
CA GLN A 24 -0.84 11.25 26.77
C GLN A 24 0.33 11.25 25.78
N SER A 25 1.56 10.93 26.21
CA SER A 25 2.71 10.78 25.31
C SER A 25 2.54 9.58 24.37
N PHE A 26 1.91 8.49 24.83
CA PHE A 26 1.54 7.36 23.97
C PHE A 26 0.50 7.75 22.90
N TRP A 27 -0.61 8.40 23.28
CA TRP A 27 -1.63 8.87 22.34
C TRP A 27 -1.05 9.85 21.30
N ARG A 28 -0.18 10.76 21.74
CA ARG A 28 0.49 11.72 20.83
C ARG A 28 1.49 11.03 19.90
N LYS A 29 2.19 10.00 20.36
CA LYS A 29 3.21 9.27 19.58
C LYS A 29 2.63 8.23 18.63
N TYR A 30 1.48 7.63 18.95
CA TYR A 30 0.93 6.50 18.17
C TYR A 30 -0.42 6.78 17.53
N VAL A 31 -1.21 7.72 18.04
CA VAL A 31 -2.58 7.97 17.55
C VAL A 31 -2.73 9.33 16.86
N TRP A 32 -1.87 10.30 17.21
CA TRP A 32 -1.96 11.67 16.69
C TRP A 32 -0.68 12.18 16.05
N VAL A 33 -0.02 11.32 15.27
CA VAL A 33 1.21 11.66 14.51
C VAL A 33 0.87 12.51 13.28
N GLY A 34 -0.35 12.40 12.77
CA GLY A 34 -0.74 13.05 11.52
C GLY A 34 -0.09 12.39 10.32
N GLN A 35 -0.08 13.08 9.18
CA GLN A 35 0.35 12.54 7.90
C GLN A 35 1.29 13.54 7.24
N ASP A 36 2.43 13.08 6.71
CA ASP A 36 3.33 13.93 5.92
C ASP A 36 2.61 14.31 4.62
N ARG A 37 2.02 15.51 4.62
CA ARG A 37 1.34 16.12 3.48
C ARG A 37 2.33 17.00 2.75
N GLU A 38 2.20 17.11 1.44
CA GLU A 38 2.88 18.18 0.73
C GLU A 38 2.34 19.53 1.24
N PRO A 39 3.22 20.53 1.47
CA PRO A 39 2.78 21.85 1.91
C PRO A 39 1.87 22.45 0.83
N GLU A 40 0.58 22.58 1.16
CA GLU A 40 -0.43 23.06 0.23
C GLU A 40 -0.44 24.58 0.27
N TYR A 41 0.01 25.20 -0.82
CA TYR A 41 -0.06 26.65 -0.99
C TYR A 41 -1.53 27.04 -1.18
N ILE A 42 -2.06 27.82 -0.24
CA ILE A 42 -3.41 28.38 -0.32
C ILE A 42 -3.28 29.71 -1.07
N PRO A 43 -3.80 29.84 -2.30
CA PRO A 43 -3.72 31.11 -3.02
C PRO A 43 -4.47 32.20 -2.25
N ASP A 44 -3.86 33.38 -2.10
CA ASP A 44 -4.47 34.51 -1.40
C ASP A 44 -5.73 35.04 -2.12
N GLU A 45 -5.94 34.70 -3.39
CA GLU A 45 -7.15 35.05 -4.16
C GLU A 45 -8.25 33.96 -4.11
N ALA A 46 -8.03 32.87 -3.37
CA ALA A 46 -8.98 31.76 -3.33
C ALA A 46 -10.33 32.16 -2.69
N SER A 47 -11.42 31.74 -3.33
CA SER A 47 -12.79 31.97 -2.85
C SER A 47 -12.97 31.46 -1.40
N PHE A 48 -13.91 32.07 -0.67
CA PHE A 48 -14.22 31.68 0.72
C PHE A 48 -14.46 30.17 0.85
N TRP A 49 -15.19 29.58 -0.11
CA TRP A 49 -15.47 28.14 -0.15
C TRP A 49 -14.21 27.31 -0.33
N HIS A 50 -13.30 27.72 -1.22
CA HIS A 50 -12.02 27.01 -1.41
C HIS A 50 -11.17 27.04 -0.13
N ARG A 51 -11.08 28.19 0.54
CA ARG A 51 -10.39 28.32 1.83
C ARG A 51 -11.05 27.49 2.93
N PHE A 52 -12.38 27.47 2.99
CA PHE A 52 -13.13 26.66 3.96
C PHE A 52 -12.91 25.16 3.75
N LEU A 53 -12.99 24.70 2.50
CA LEU A 53 -12.76 23.31 2.12
C LEU A 53 -11.34 22.87 2.45
N LEU A 54 -10.33 23.73 2.25
CA LEU A 54 -8.95 23.44 2.62
C LEU A 54 -8.74 23.42 4.15
N LYS A 55 -9.30 24.41 4.87
CA LYS A 55 -9.12 24.54 6.32
C LYS A 55 -9.85 23.46 7.12
N ARG A 56 -11.00 22.98 6.64
CA ARG A 56 -11.80 21.91 7.29
C ARG A 56 -11.85 20.62 6.48
N ARG A 57 -10.87 20.37 5.62
CA ARG A 57 -10.82 19.23 4.67
C ARG A 57 -11.15 17.88 5.29
N ASN A 58 -10.61 17.59 6.47
CA ASN A 58 -10.85 16.32 7.16
C ASN A 58 -12.33 16.14 7.54
N LEU A 59 -13.00 17.21 7.94
CA LEU A 59 -14.44 17.19 8.28
C LEU A 59 -15.29 17.12 7.01
N VAL A 60 -14.90 17.84 5.96
CA VAL A 60 -15.54 17.74 4.63
C VAL A 60 -15.44 16.31 4.09
N ALA A 61 -14.28 15.67 4.21
CA ALA A 61 -14.06 14.30 3.77
C ALA A 61 -14.95 13.28 4.49
N LEU A 62 -15.31 13.54 5.75
CA LEU A 62 -16.24 12.72 6.50
C LEU A 62 -17.70 13.01 6.11
N LEU A 63 -18.06 14.30 5.98
CA LEU A 63 -19.44 14.71 5.77
C LEU A 63 -19.94 14.49 4.34
N VAL A 64 -19.10 14.68 3.32
CA VAL A 64 -19.54 14.54 1.91
C VAL A 64 -20.10 13.14 1.60
N PRO A 65 -19.34 12.04 1.79
CA PRO A 65 -19.88 10.71 1.52
C PRO A 65 -21.04 10.36 2.46
N LEU A 66 -21.01 10.83 3.72
CA LEU A 66 -22.08 10.62 4.68
C LEU A 66 -23.39 11.24 4.20
N VAL A 67 -23.39 12.54 3.87
CA VAL A 67 -24.59 13.27 3.47
C VAL A 67 -25.17 12.71 2.19
N ILE A 68 -24.32 12.42 1.19
CA ILE A 68 -24.77 11.84 -0.08
C ILE A 68 -25.43 10.48 0.15
N MET A 69 -24.75 9.58 0.86
CA MET A 69 -25.28 8.23 1.09
C MET A 69 -26.53 8.23 1.96
N GLN A 70 -26.57 9.03 3.02
CA GLN A 70 -27.75 9.15 3.88
C GLN A 70 -28.92 9.77 3.11
N ALA A 71 -28.69 10.84 2.33
CA ALA A 71 -29.76 11.45 1.54
C ALA A 71 -30.34 10.45 0.52
N CYS A 72 -29.50 9.73 -0.21
CA CYS A 72 -29.96 8.69 -1.15
C CYS A 72 -30.71 7.57 -0.43
N TRP A 73 -30.17 7.07 0.68
CA TRP A 73 -30.77 5.97 1.43
C TRP A 73 -32.11 6.36 2.05
N TRP A 74 -32.19 7.48 2.78
CA TRP A 74 -33.45 7.95 3.36
C TRP A 74 -34.50 8.25 2.29
N SER A 75 -34.12 8.89 1.18
CA SER A 75 -35.03 9.17 0.08
C SER A 75 -35.61 7.88 -0.51
N TYR A 76 -34.77 6.87 -0.71
CA TYR A 76 -35.22 5.56 -1.19
C TYR A 76 -36.12 4.85 -0.17
N THR A 77 -35.67 4.70 1.08
CA THR A 77 -36.41 3.97 2.12
C THR A 77 -37.78 4.58 2.41
N ILE A 78 -37.89 5.91 2.40
CA ILE A 78 -39.16 6.61 2.58
C ILE A 78 -40.06 6.42 1.36
N ALA A 79 -39.51 6.49 0.14
CA ALA A 79 -40.30 6.31 -1.08
C ALA A 79 -40.85 4.89 -1.24
N THR A 80 -40.12 3.87 -0.78
CA THR A 80 -40.48 2.45 -0.91
C THR A 80 -41.04 1.81 0.37
N ASP A 81 -41.26 2.60 1.43
CA ASP A 81 -41.67 2.15 2.77
C ASP A 81 -40.91 0.90 3.27
N SER A 82 -39.60 0.85 3.01
CA SER A 82 -38.78 -0.35 3.20
C SER A 82 -38.19 -0.48 4.61
N PHE A 83 -38.74 0.24 5.59
CA PHE A 83 -38.29 0.16 6.99
C PHE A 83 -38.50 -1.23 7.59
N TYR A 84 -39.48 -1.99 7.08
CA TYR A 84 -39.74 -3.37 7.51
C TYR A 84 -38.51 -4.28 7.33
N MET A 85 -37.59 -3.96 6.41
CA MET A 85 -36.37 -4.75 6.17
C MET A 85 -35.44 -4.84 7.38
N PHE A 86 -35.50 -3.90 8.35
CA PHE A 86 -34.74 -4.00 9.60
C PHE A 86 -35.28 -5.09 10.54
N THR A 87 -36.59 -5.27 10.52
CA THR A 87 -37.31 -6.22 11.38
C THR A 87 -37.53 -7.57 10.72
N GLU A 88 -37.44 -7.63 9.40
CA GLU A 88 -37.51 -8.86 8.64
C GLU A 88 -36.44 -9.83 9.13
N ARG A 89 -36.84 -11.09 9.33
CA ARG A 89 -35.94 -12.15 9.76
C ARG A 89 -35.42 -12.88 8.53
N SER A 90 -34.12 -13.15 8.52
CA SER A 90 -33.44 -13.66 7.33
C SER A 90 -32.36 -14.68 7.72
N GLY A 91 -32.19 -15.71 6.89
CA GLY A 91 -31.25 -16.80 7.10
C GLY A 91 -31.79 -17.97 7.93
N ASP A 92 -31.06 -19.08 7.93
CA ASP A 92 -31.45 -20.34 8.58
C ASP A 92 -31.67 -20.18 10.11
N SER A 93 -31.00 -19.20 10.73
CA SER A 93 -31.11 -18.89 12.16
C SER A 93 -32.26 -17.93 12.52
N ASN A 94 -33.04 -17.46 11.54
CA ASN A 94 -34.21 -16.58 11.72
C ASN A 94 -33.90 -15.31 12.54
N ILE A 95 -32.72 -14.71 12.30
CA ILE A 95 -32.22 -13.54 13.03
C ILE A 95 -32.75 -12.27 12.34
N PRO A 96 -33.26 -11.28 13.08
CA PRO A 96 -33.67 -10.02 12.47
C PRO A 96 -32.45 -9.24 11.96
N ARG A 97 -32.60 -8.59 10.80
CA ARG A 97 -31.45 -8.01 10.07
C ARG A 97 -30.73 -6.87 10.82
N TRP A 98 -31.36 -6.24 11.80
CA TRP A 98 -30.76 -5.13 12.58
C TRP A 98 -29.51 -5.50 13.39
N TYR A 99 -29.28 -6.78 13.70
CA TYR A 99 -28.06 -7.21 14.39
C TYR A 99 -26.80 -6.95 13.57
N LEU A 100 -26.87 -7.06 12.24
CA LEU A 100 -25.70 -6.90 11.37
C LEU A 100 -25.17 -5.44 11.35
N PRO A 101 -26.00 -4.39 11.18
CA PRO A 101 -25.56 -3.00 11.32
C PRO A 101 -24.79 -2.72 12.61
N LEU A 102 -25.22 -3.29 13.74
CA LEU A 102 -24.54 -3.10 15.03
C LEU A 102 -23.10 -3.61 14.97
N THR A 103 -22.88 -4.81 14.45
CA THR A 103 -21.53 -5.36 14.25
C THR A 103 -20.73 -4.56 13.22
N MET A 104 -21.41 -4.01 12.20
CA MET A 104 -20.79 -3.26 11.11
C MET A 104 -20.41 -1.82 11.48
N VAL A 105 -20.90 -1.27 12.61
CA VAL A 105 -20.33 -0.02 13.17
C VAL A 105 -18.84 -0.24 13.46
N ALA A 106 -18.52 -1.29 14.23
CA ALA A 106 -17.15 -1.65 14.54
C ALA A 106 -16.42 -2.18 13.30
N GLY A 107 -17.09 -3.04 12.52
CA GLY A 107 -16.54 -3.65 11.31
C GLY A 107 -16.05 -2.62 10.29
N ALA A 108 -16.90 -1.68 9.92
CA ALA A 108 -16.56 -0.63 8.96
C ALA A 108 -15.54 0.36 9.52
N ALA A 109 -15.62 0.73 10.81
CA ALA A 109 -14.63 1.62 11.42
C ALA A 109 -13.23 1.00 11.43
N ILE A 110 -13.12 -0.27 11.81
CA ILE A 110 -11.85 -1.01 11.81
C ILE A 110 -11.33 -1.15 10.38
N ALA A 111 -12.19 -1.49 9.43
CA ALA A 111 -11.85 -1.55 8.00
C ALA A 111 -11.29 -0.21 7.49
N GLY A 112 -11.87 0.92 7.91
CA GLY A 112 -11.35 2.24 7.60
C GLY A 112 -9.97 2.51 8.20
N VAL A 113 -9.73 2.13 9.46
CA VAL A 113 -8.43 2.30 10.14
C VAL A 113 -7.34 1.46 9.48
N ALA A 114 -7.65 0.20 9.19
CA ALA A 114 -6.72 -0.79 8.63
C ALA A 114 -6.54 -0.66 7.11
N GLY A 115 -7.53 -0.10 6.39
CA GLY A 115 -7.65 -0.21 4.94
C GLY A 115 -7.80 -1.64 4.43
N GLN A 116 -8.24 -2.53 5.30
CA GLN A 116 -8.75 -3.84 4.93
C GLN A 116 -10.24 -3.66 4.59
N GLY A 117 -10.76 -4.40 3.62
CA GLY A 117 -12.17 -4.31 3.24
C GLY A 117 -13.08 -4.60 4.44
N GLY A 118 -14.26 -3.98 4.49
CA GLY A 118 -15.28 -4.27 5.52
C GLY A 118 -15.71 -5.74 5.56
N SER A 119 -15.49 -6.43 4.44
CA SER A 119 -15.56 -7.88 4.24
C SER A 119 -14.74 -8.69 5.23
N VAL A 120 -13.58 -8.20 5.69
CA VAL A 120 -12.73 -8.93 6.64
C VAL A 120 -13.47 -9.22 7.94
N ILE A 121 -14.33 -8.31 8.38
CA ILE A 121 -15.14 -8.51 9.59
C ILE A 121 -16.52 -9.06 9.24
N ALA A 122 -17.11 -8.63 8.13
CA ALA A 122 -18.43 -9.08 7.72
C ALA A 122 -18.49 -10.58 7.43
N PHE A 123 -17.51 -11.14 6.73
CA PHE A 123 -17.54 -12.54 6.33
C PHE A 123 -17.51 -13.50 7.53
N PRO A 124 -16.60 -13.36 8.52
CA PRO A 124 -16.66 -14.17 9.74
C PRO A 124 -17.92 -13.92 10.57
N VAL A 125 -18.38 -12.67 10.71
CA VAL A 125 -19.62 -12.37 11.46
C VAL A 125 -20.81 -13.09 10.82
N MET A 126 -20.97 -12.99 9.51
CA MET A 126 -22.08 -13.64 8.83
C MET A 126 -21.97 -15.17 8.85
N THR A 127 -20.77 -15.71 8.63
CA THR A 127 -20.59 -17.16 8.46
C THR A 127 -20.37 -17.93 9.77
N LEU A 128 -19.83 -17.30 10.82
CA LEU A 128 -19.53 -17.92 12.10
C LEU A 128 -20.53 -17.51 13.18
N LEU A 129 -20.93 -16.24 13.24
CA LEU A 129 -21.86 -15.75 14.28
C LEU A 129 -23.32 -15.95 13.85
N PHE A 130 -23.67 -15.63 12.60
CA PHE A 130 -25.04 -15.76 12.10
C PHE A 130 -25.30 -17.04 11.30
N HIS A 131 -24.29 -17.92 11.20
CA HIS A 131 -24.37 -19.20 10.50
C HIS A 131 -24.91 -19.13 9.06
N LEU A 132 -24.71 -17.98 8.39
CA LEU A 132 -25.11 -17.80 7.00
C LEU A 132 -24.18 -18.58 6.05
N ARG A 133 -24.73 -18.94 4.89
CA ARG A 133 -23.99 -19.67 3.86
C ARG A 133 -22.86 -18.77 3.31
N PRO A 134 -21.65 -19.30 3.05
CA PRO A 134 -20.52 -18.49 2.59
C PRO A 134 -20.78 -17.70 1.31
N HIS A 135 -21.60 -18.20 0.38
CA HIS A 135 -21.94 -17.44 -0.83
C HIS A 135 -22.73 -16.16 -0.53
N VAL A 136 -23.66 -16.20 0.44
CA VAL A 136 -24.41 -15.02 0.92
C VAL A 136 -23.46 -14.01 1.56
N ALA A 137 -22.53 -14.49 2.39
CA ALA A 137 -21.53 -13.64 3.02
C ALA A 137 -20.55 -13.03 2.01
N ARG A 138 -20.16 -13.77 0.97
CA ARG A 138 -19.35 -13.27 -0.15
C ARG A 138 -20.06 -12.14 -0.90
N ASP A 139 -21.32 -12.36 -1.28
CA ASP A 139 -22.11 -11.37 -2.02
C ASP A 139 -22.30 -10.10 -1.18
N PHE A 140 -22.65 -10.27 0.11
CA PHE A 140 -22.73 -9.17 1.05
C PHE A 140 -21.39 -8.44 1.18
N SER A 141 -20.28 -9.16 1.28
CA SER A 141 -18.93 -8.58 1.35
C SER A 141 -18.60 -7.72 0.14
N MET A 142 -18.98 -8.12 -1.08
CA MET A 142 -18.78 -7.29 -2.27
C MET A 142 -19.71 -6.08 -2.30
N LEU A 143 -20.98 -6.26 -1.90
CA LEU A 143 -21.97 -5.18 -1.80
C LEU A 143 -21.60 -4.13 -0.75
N ILE A 144 -21.09 -4.52 0.41
CA ILE A 144 -20.71 -3.56 1.45
C ILE A 144 -19.48 -2.74 1.05
N GLN A 145 -18.58 -3.33 0.27
CA GLN A 145 -17.41 -2.63 -0.24
C GLN A 145 -17.73 -1.71 -1.42
N SER A 146 -18.69 -2.08 -2.26
CA SER A 146 -19.12 -1.22 -3.37
C SER A 146 -19.69 0.11 -2.89
N VAL A 147 -20.30 0.15 -1.69
CA VAL A 147 -20.89 1.37 -1.10
C VAL A 147 -20.03 1.93 0.04
N GLY A 148 -19.83 1.17 1.12
CA GLY A 148 -19.10 1.61 2.31
C GLY A 148 -17.60 1.76 2.06
N GLY A 149 -17.03 0.83 1.29
CA GLY A 149 -15.65 0.95 0.81
C GLY A 149 -15.48 2.16 -0.11
N ALA A 150 -16.39 2.38 -1.06
CA ALA A 150 -16.39 3.56 -1.92
C ALA A 150 -16.48 4.87 -1.12
N ALA A 151 -17.36 4.96 -0.12
CA ALA A 151 -17.45 6.10 0.78
C ALA A 151 -16.11 6.39 1.48
N THR A 152 -15.41 5.34 1.93
CA THR A 152 -14.10 5.45 2.57
C THR A 152 -13.02 5.91 1.59
N VAL A 153 -13.01 5.37 0.36
CA VAL A 153 -12.12 5.81 -0.71
C VAL A 153 -12.37 7.28 -1.08
N THR A 154 -13.63 7.71 -1.20
CA THR A 154 -13.97 9.12 -1.42
C THR A 154 -13.41 10.00 -0.29
N ALA A 155 -13.54 9.58 0.97
CA ALA A 155 -12.95 10.29 2.09
C ALA A 155 -11.42 10.37 1.97
N PHE A 156 -10.74 9.29 1.58
CA PHE A 156 -9.29 9.28 1.34
C PHE A 156 -8.87 10.24 0.21
N LEU A 157 -9.63 10.28 -0.89
CA LEU A 157 -9.39 11.19 -2.01
C LEU A 157 -9.56 12.65 -1.59
N ILE A 158 -10.63 12.99 -0.86
CA ILE A 158 -10.85 14.35 -0.33
C ILE A 158 -9.75 14.71 0.68
N MET A 159 -9.33 13.77 1.53
CA MET A 159 -8.21 13.96 2.46
C MET A 159 -6.85 14.07 1.76
N LYS A 160 -6.77 13.83 0.44
CA LYS A 160 -5.53 13.75 -0.35
C LYS A 160 -4.51 12.78 0.28
N VAL A 161 -5.00 11.61 0.71
CA VAL A 161 -4.11 10.54 1.15
C VAL A 161 -3.29 10.08 -0.05
N ARG A 162 -2.01 9.79 0.15
CA ARG A 162 -1.12 9.33 -0.93
C ARG A 162 -1.59 7.96 -1.44
N ILE A 163 -1.64 7.80 -2.76
CA ILE A 163 -2.06 6.58 -3.44
C ILE A 163 -1.01 6.21 -4.49
N ALA A 164 -0.58 4.94 -4.49
CA ALA A 164 0.26 4.42 -5.55
C ALA A 164 -0.60 4.05 -6.77
N LYS A 165 -1.06 5.06 -7.54
CA LYS A 165 -2.02 4.90 -8.65
C LYS A 165 -1.68 3.77 -9.61
N ARG A 166 -0.42 3.68 -10.05
CA ARG A 166 0.05 2.64 -10.97
C ARG A 166 -0.08 1.23 -10.36
N ALA A 167 0.28 1.06 -9.09
CA ALA A 167 0.13 -0.22 -8.40
C ALA A 167 -1.34 -0.62 -8.25
N ALA A 168 -2.21 0.34 -7.90
CA ALA A 168 -3.65 0.11 -7.83
C ALA A 168 -4.24 -0.30 -9.19
N PHE A 169 -3.89 0.41 -10.26
CA PHE A 169 -4.38 0.13 -11.61
C PHE A 169 -3.98 -1.27 -12.09
N TRP A 170 -2.69 -1.61 -12.03
CA TRP A 170 -2.23 -2.92 -12.50
C TRP A 170 -2.74 -4.08 -11.64
N SER A 171 -2.93 -3.85 -10.33
CA SER A 171 -3.59 -4.84 -9.47
C SER A 171 -5.06 -5.02 -9.86
N PHE A 172 -5.78 -3.93 -10.12
CA PHE A 172 -7.17 -4.01 -10.58
C PHE A 172 -7.30 -4.74 -11.93
N VAL A 173 -6.43 -4.46 -12.90
CA VAL A 173 -6.41 -5.17 -14.18
C VAL A 173 -6.26 -6.68 -13.99
N GLY A 174 -5.45 -7.11 -13.03
CA GLY A 174 -5.34 -8.53 -12.67
C GLY A 174 -6.55 -9.08 -11.93
N SER A 175 -7.15 -8.30 -11.04
CA SER A 175 -8.25 -8.75 -10.19
C SER A 175 -9.56 -8.98 -10.94
N VAL A 176 -9.79 -8.28 -12.06
CA VAL A 176 -10.96 -8.47 -12.93
C VAL A 176 -11.08 -9.92 -13.44
N PRO A 177 -10.11 -10.48 -14.19
CA PRO A 177 -10.20 -11.87 -14.60
C PRO A 177 -10.12 -12.82 -13.40
N GLY A 178 -9.42 -12.45 -12.32
CA GLY A 178 -9.34 -13.25 -11.10
C GLY A 178 -10.70 -13.47 -10.43
N VAL A 179 -11.48 -12.41 -10.25
CA VAL A 179 -12.80 -12.49 -9.59
C VAL A 179 -13.81 -13.22 -10.47
N ILE A 180 -13.78 -12.97 -11.79
CA ILE A 180 -14.68 -13.62 -12.75
C ILE A 180 -14.38 -15.13 -12.80
N LEU A 181 -13.13 -15.52 -13.09
CA LEU A 181 -12.77 -16.93 -13.16
C LEU A 181 -12.93 -17.64 -11.81
N GLY A 182 -12.66 -16.95 -10.71
CA GLY A 182 -12.88 -17.49 -9.38
C GLY A 182 -14.36 -17.74 -9.07
N MET A 183 -15.26 -16.83 -9.46
CA MET A 183 -16.71 -17.03 -9.29
C MET A 183 -17.20 -18.18 -10.16
N GLU A 184 -16.67 -18.30 -11.38
CA GLU A 184 -17.10 -19.30 -12.36
C GLU A 184 -16.59 -20.71 -12.05
N TYR A 185 -15.30 -20.84 -11.73
CA TYR A 185 -14.62 -22.13 -11.65
C TYR A 185 -14.20 -22.56 -10.24
N ILE A 186 -14.20 -21.66 -9.25
CA ILE A 186 -13.82 -22.00 -7.87
C ILE A 186 -15.05 -22.02 -6.96
N GLY A 187 -15.88 -20.98 -7.04
CA GLY A 187 -17.07 -20.80 -6.20
C GLY A 187 -18.01 -22.02 -6.11
N PRO A 188 -18.40 -22.66 -7.23
CA PRO A 188 -19.33 -23.80 -7.20
C PRO A 188 -18.75 -25.07 -6.56
N PHE A 189 -17.42 -25.24 -6.60
CA PHE A 189 -16.76 -26.47 -6.19
C PHE A 189 -16.18 -26.39 -4.78
N ILE A 190 -16.11 -25.19 -4.17
CA ILE A 190 -15.53 -25.02 -2.85
C ILE A 190 -16.55 -25.37 -1.75
N HIS A 191 -16.19 -26.34 -0.91
CA HIS A 191 -17.02 -26.70 0.23
C HIS A 191 -17.11 -25.53 1.24
N PRO A 192 -18.28 -25.23 1.84
CA PRO A 192 -18.45 -24.09 2.76
C PRO A 192 -17.44 -24.00 3.89
N ALA A 193 -17.11 -25.14 4.54
CA ALA A 193 -16.11 -25.18 5.60
C ALA A 193 -14.69 -24.86 5.08
N LEU A 194 -14.38 -25.30 3.85
CA LEU A 194 -13.09 -25.04 3.22
C LEU A 194 -12.94 -23.56 2.88
N ALA A 195 -13.98 -22.92 2.34
CA ALA A 195 -13.98 -21.49 2.06
C ALA A 195 -13.68 -20.65 3.31
N LYS A 196 -14.32 -20.98 4.45
CA LYS A 196 -14.06 -20.30 5.74
C LYS A 196 -12.61 -20.47 6.19
N MET A 197 -12.08 -21.69 6.12
CA MET A 197 -10.72 -21.97 6.58
C MET A 197 -9.63 -21.39 5.68
N VAL A 198 -9.82 -21.43 4.36
CA VAL A 198 -8.91 -20.82 3.37
C VAL A 198 -8.81 -19.32 3.63
N PHE A 199 -9.95 -18.66 3.83
CA PHE A 199 -10.01 -17.22 4.10
C PHE A 199 -9.23 -16.85 5.37
N VAL A 200 -9.59 -17.48 6.49
CA VAL A 200 -9.02 -17.11 7.79
C VAL A 200 -7.55 -17.55 7.93
N SER A 201 -7.15 -18.65 7.30
CA SER A 201 -5.73 -19.06 7.24
C SER A 201 -4.88 -18.08 6.42
N THR A 202 -5.45 -17.52 5.35
CA THR A 202 -4.76 -16.52 4.52
C THR A 202 -4.54 -15.23 5.30
N LEU A 203 -5.55 -14.76 6.06
CA LEU A 203 -5.42 -13.61 6.96
C LEU A 203 -4.34 -13.85 8.02
N CYS A 204 -4.33 -15.03 8.64
CA CYS A 204 -3.32 -15.38 9.64
C CYS A 204 -1.89 -15.41 9.06
N ALA A 205 -1.70 -15.96 7.85
CA ALA A 205 -0.41 -15.95 7.17
C ALA A 205 0.07 -14.53 6.88
N PHE A 206 -0.85 -13.65 6.48
CA PHE A 206 -0.59 -12.24 6.27
C PHE A 206 -0.23 -11.50 7.57
N ALA A 207 -0.93 -11.77 8.67
CA ALA A 207 -0.63 -11.21 9.98
C ALA A 207 0.78 -11.58 10.45
N PHE A 208 1.20 -12.83 10.24
CA PHE A 208 2.57 -13.27 10.55
C PHE A 208 3.63 -12.53 9.73
N ALA A 209 3.35 -12.29 8.45
CA ALA A 209 4.21 -11.50 7.58
C ALA A 209 4.37 -10.05 8.06
N LEU A 210 3.25 -9.41 8.40
CA LEU A 210 3.25 -8.06 8.94
C LEU A 210 3.98 -7.98 10.28
N TYR A 211 3.79 -8.97 11.15
CA TYR A 211 4.48 -9.03 12.43
C TYR A 211 6.01 -9.10 12.25
N THR A 212 6.47 -9.96 11.33
CA THR A 212 7.90 -10.07 11.02
C THR A 212 8.45 -8.77 10.45
N LEU A 213 7.69 -8.08 9.60
CA LEU A 213 8.07 -6.80 9.00
C LEU A 213 8.13 -5.66 10.04
N ASN A 214 7.13 -5.58 10.93
CA ASN A 214 7.04 -4.52 11.92
C ASN A 214 8.15 -4.60 12.98
N ASN A 215 8.70 -5.80 13.18
CA ASN A 215 9.84 -6.05 14.09
C ASN A 215 11.22 -5.69 13.50
N GLN A 216 11.29 -5.16 12.26
CA GLN A 216 12.54 -4.75 11.62
C GLN A 216 12.67 -3.21 11.61
N PRO A 217 13.37 -2.60 12.59
CA PRO A 217 13.42 -1.15 12.76
C PRO A 217 14.17 -0.39 11.66
N ASP A 218 15.15 -1.02 11.00
CA ASP A 218 16.02 -0.38 10.00
C ASP A 218 15.46 -0.42 8.56
N ARG A 219 14.18 -0.74 8.41
CA ARG A 219 13.56 -0.86 7.08
C ARG A 219 13.49 0.48 6.37
N LYS A 220 14.06 0.53 5.18
CA LYS A 220 13.92 1.65 4.24
C LYS A 220 12.50 1.67 3.70
N LEU A 221 11.81 2.78 3.94
CA LEU A 221 10.41 2.97 3.59
C LEU A 221 10.26 4.08 2.56
N PHE A 222 9.48 3.79 1.52
CA PHE A 222 9.19 4.72 0.44
C PHE A 222 7.75 5.21 0.51
N SER A 223 7.53 6.46 0.14
CA SER A 223 6.18 7.05 0.08
C SER A 223 5.37 6.55 -1.12
N MET A 224 6.05 6.12 -2.19
CA MET A 224 5.51 5.58 -3.44
C MET A 224 6.39 4.43 -3.94
N VAL A 225 5.89 3.63 -4.90
CA VAL A 225 6.68 2.57 -5.52
C VAL A 225 7.91 3.19 -6.20
N PRO A 226 9.13 2.91 -5.73
CA PRO A 226 10.34 3.50 -6.27
C PRO A 226 10.59 3.02 -7.70
N ASN A 227 11.18 3.88 -8.54
CA ASN A 227 11.71 3.55 -9.87
C ASN A 227 10.78 2.66 -10.72
N TRP A 228 9.54 3.11 -10.94
CA TRP A 228 8.59 2.38 -11.78
C TRP A 228 9.15 2.13 -13.19
N HIS A 229 9.69 3.17 -13.83
CA HIS A 229 10.22 3.12 -15.20
C HIS A 229 11.49 2.26 -15.35
N MET A 230 12.28 2.07 -14.28
CA MET A 230 13.46 1.19 -14.33
C MET A 230 13.12 -0.31 -14.18
N GLY A 231 11.84 -0.64 -13.98
CA GLY A 231 11.36 -2.03 -13.99
C GLY A 231 11.09 -2.58 -15.40
N GLU A 232 11.24 -1.76 -16.44
CA GLU A 232 11.11 -2.15 -17.85
C GLU A 232 12.30 -3.06 -18.23
N ARG A 233 12.05 -4.38 -18.36
CA ARG A 233 13.10 -5.38 -18.70
C ARG A 233 13.02 -5.86 -20.15
N PHE A 234 11.82 -5.92 -20.71
CA PHE A 234 11.59 -6.35 -22.09
C PHE A 234 10.94 -5.21 -22.86
N VAL A 235 11.71 -4.61 -23.76
CA VAL A 235 11.23 -3.65 -24.74
C VAL A 235 11.30 -4.36 -26.08
N HIS A 236 10.18 -4.96 -26.50
CA HIS A 236 10.07 -5.53 -27.84
C HIS A 236 9.34 -4.52 -28.72
N VAL A 237 10.08 -3.93 -29.66
CA VAL A 237 9.54 -3.05 -30.69
C VAL A 237 9.22 -3.92 -31.90
N VAL A 238 7.93 -4.04 -32.22
CA VAL A 238 7.46 -4.71 -33.44
C VAL A 238 6.81 -3.63 -34.31
N GLY A 239 7.54 -3.14 -35.31
CA GLY A 239 7.13 -1.97 -36.11
C GLY A 239 7.05 -0.69 -35.26
N ASP A 240 6.02 0.14 -35.48
CA ASP A 240 5.78 1.36 -34.69
C ASP A 240 5.19 1.09 -33.28
N PHE A 241 4.87 -0.17 -32.96
CA PHE A 241 4.32 -0.57 -31.67
C PHE A 241 5.42 -1.15 -30.76
N GLY A 242 5.89 -0.36 -29.81
CA GLY A 242 6.76 -0.81 -28.73
C GLY A 242 5.97 -1.37 -27.55
N PHE A 243 6.08 -2.67 -27.27
CA PHE A 243 5.54 -3.26 -26.04
C PHE A 243 6.62 -3.26 -24.94
N LYS A 244 6.37 -2.49 -23.88
CA LYS A 244 7.26 -2.39 -22.71
C LYS A 244 6.69 -3.20 -21.56
N VAL A 245 7.33 -4.32 -21.22
CA VAL A 245 6.93 -5.15 -20.07
C VAL A 245 7.68 -4.71 -18.83
N ASN A 246 6.94 -4.16 -17.88
CA ASN A 246 7.44 -3.82 -16.56
C ASN A 246 7.20 -4.98 -15.59
N TRP A 247 8.27 -5.54 -15.01
CA TRP A 247 8.13 -6.68 -14.08
C TRP A 247 7.34 -6.29 -12.82
N LYS A 248 7.44 -5.03 -12.37
CA LYS A 248 6.68 -4.51 -11.22
C LYS A 248 5.18 -4.48 -11.54
N ALA A 249 4.82 -4.13 -12.77
CA ALA A 249 3.44 -4.17 -13.26
C ALA A 249 2.94 -5.62 -13.37
N ALA A 250 3.74 -6.53 -13.93
CA ALA A 250 3.40 -7.95 -14.03
C ALA A 250 3.18 -8.58 -12.65
N ALA A 251 4.03 -8.25 -11.66
CA ALA A 251 3.85 -8.67 -10.27
C ALA A 251 2.53 -8.17 -9.70
N MET A 252 2.16 -6.90 -9.96
CA MET A 252 0.87 -6.34 -9.53
C MET A 252 -0.32 -7.02 -10.22
N VAL A 253 -0.25 -7.31 -11.52
CA VAL A 253 -1.30 -8.06 -12.23
C VAL A 253 -1.45 -9.46 -11.64
N LEU A 254 -0.36 -10.18 -11.38
CA LEU A 254 -0.43 -11.51 -10.79
C LEU A 254 -1.02 -11.47 -9.38
N CYS A 255 -0.58 -10.52 -8.55
CA CYS A 255 -1.12 -10.31 -7.22
C CYS A 255 -2.61 -9.93 -7.25
N GLY A 256 -3.00 -9.07 -8.17
CA GLY A 256 -4.38 -8.72 -8.45
C GLY A 256 -5.21 -9.94 -8.81
N PHE A 257 -4.72 -10.78 -9.71
CA PHE A 257 -5.37 -12.02 -10.15
C PHE A 257 -5.62 -13.00 -9.00
N VAL A 258 -4.59 -13.29 -8.20
CA VAL A 258 -4.74 -14.13 -7.00
C VAL A 258 -5.66 -13.47 -5.98
N GLY A 259 -5.58 -12.14 -5.84
CA GLY A 259 -6.53 -11.33 -5.07
C GLY A 259 -7.97 -11.56 -5.51
N GLY A 260 -8.25 -11.41 -6.80
CA GLY A 260 -9.58 -11.60 -7.39
C GLY A 260 -10.13 -13.01 -7.14
N MET A 261 -9.30 -14.05 -7.30
CA MET A 261 -9.70 -15.43 -6.98
C MET A 261 -10.02 -15.61 -5.48
N SER A 262 -9.32 -14.91 -4.59
CA SER A 262 -9.65 -14.91 -3.16
C SER A 262 -10.96 -14.15 -2.89
N ALA A 263 -11.19 -13.04 -3.58
CA ALA A 263 -12.43 -12.28 -3.49
C ALA A 263 -13.64 -13.07 -3.98
N SER A 264 -13.52 -13.93 -4.99
CA SER A 264 -14.64 -14.77 -5.41
C SER A 264 -15.07 -15.82 -4.37
N ILE A 265 -14.23 -16.11 -3.37
CA ILE A 265 -14.54 -17.04 -2.28
C ILE A 265 -15.16 -16.30 -1.09
N SER A 266 -14.53 -15.20 -0.66
CA SER A 266 -14.87 -14.53 0.61
C SER A 266 -15.47 -13.13 0.45
N GLY A 267 -15.44 -12.59 -0.75
CA GLY A 267 -15.72 -11.19 -1.04
C GLY A 267 -14.58 -10.25 -0.63
N SER A 268 -13.41 -10.74 -0.20
CA SER A 268 -12.16 -9.99 0.06
C SER A 268 -10.94 -10.69 -0.49
N GLY A 269 -9.86 -9.96 -0.79
CA GLY A 269 -8.64 -10.58 -1.31
C GLY A 269 -7.65 -9.59 -1.93
N PRO A 270 -8.07 -8.79 -2.94
CA PRO A 270 -7.23 -7.76 -3.55
C PRO A 270 -6.69 -6.77 -2.53
N ASP A 271 -7.46 -6.41 -1.51
CA ASP A 271 -7.01 -5.58 -0.40
C ASP A 271 -5.81 -6.21 0.32
N LEU A 272 -5.92 -7.48 0.71
CA LEU A 272 -4.87 -8.20 1.43
C LEU A 272 -3.60 -8.38 0.58
N ILE A 273 -3.76 -8.92 -0.62
CA ILE A 273 -2.64 -9.34 -1.47
C ILE A 273 -1.96 -8.11 -2.08
N THR A 274 -2.71 -7.09 -2.50
CA THR A 274 -2.10 -5.84 -3.00
C THR A 274 -1.38 -5.10 -1.88
N PHE A 275 -1.95 -5.07 -0.67
CA PHE A 275 -1.28 -4.49 0.48
C PHE A 275 0.01 -5.23 0.81
N ALA A 276 -0.04 -6.56 0.89
CA ALA A 276 1.12 -7.41 1.17
C ALA A 276 2.23 -7.14 0.16
N THR A 277 1.92 -7.16 -1.14
CA THR A 277 2.94 -6.94 -2.16
C THR A 277 3.46 -5.50 -2.16
N THR A 278 2.60 -4.50 -2.00
CA THR A 278 3.03 -3.09 -1.99
C THR A 278 3.93 -2.76 -0.79
N THR A 279 3.63 -3.34 0.38
CA THR A 279 4.43 -3.15 1.59
C THR A 279 5.68 -4.01 1.60
N LEU A 280 5.55 -5.32 1.41
CA LEU A 280 6.65 -6.28 1.56
C LEU A 280 7.60 -6.25 0.35
N LEU A 281 7.09 -6.21 -0.89
CA LEU A 281 7.93 -6.26 -2.10
C LEU A 281 8.50 -4.89 -2.46
N PHE A 282 7.68 -3.84 -2.44
CA PHE A 282 8.08 -2.50 -2.88
C PHE A 282 8.49 -1.57 -1.74
N GLY A 283 8.41 -2.01 -0.49
CA GLY A 283 8.85 -1.20 0.64
C GLY A 283 8.02 0.08 0.83
N VAL A 284 6.79 0.13 0.30
CA VAL A 284 5.94 1.31 0.41
C VAL A 284 5.37 1.39 1.82
N SER A 285 5.21 2.61 2.34
CA SER A 285 4.62 2.85 3.66
C SER A 285 3.22 2.23 3.77
N GLU A 286 2.93 1.66 4.93
CA GLU A 286 1.68 0.95 5.23
C GLU A 286 0.47 1.87 5.01
N LYS A 287 0.63 3.18 5.26
CA LYS A 287 -0.40 4.18 5.09
C LYS A 287 -0.78 4.42 3.62
N THR A 288 0.21 4.50 2.72
CA THR A 288 -0.04 4.58 1.27
C THR A 288 -0.59 3.25 0.74
N ALA A 289 -0.03 2.13 1.22
CA ALA A 289 -0.44 0.80 0.78
C ALA A 289 -1.90 0.50 1.14
N CYS A 290 -2.31 0.84 2.36
CA CYS A 290 -3.68 0.78 2.90
C CYS A 290 -4.70 1.46 1.97
N THR A 291 -4.45 2.70 1.55
CA THR A 291 -5.35 3.39 0.61
C THR A 291 -5.31 2.79 -0.80
N THR A 292 -4.13 2.37 -1.26
CA THR A 292 -3.94 1.77 -2.59
C THR A 292 -4.69 0.44 -2.72
N SER A 293 -4.61 -0.41 -1.69
CA SER A 293 -5.25 -1.71 -1.66
C SER A 293 -6.77 -1.59 -1.50
N MET A 294 -7.25 -0.67 -0.66
CA MET A 294 -8.67 -0.38 -0.52
C MET A 294 -9.29 0.11 -1.84
N LEU A 295 -8.60 0.99 -2.58
CA LEU A 295 -9.05 1.44 -3.90
C LEU A 295 -9.21 0.27 -4.89
N CYS A 296 -8.19 -0.60 -4.96
CA CYS A 296 -8.24 -1.81 -5.80
C CYS A 296 -9.42 -2.71 -5.41
N MET A 297 -9.66 -2.85 -4.11
CA MET A 297 -10.71 -3.70 -3.58
C MET A 297 -12.13 -3.19 -3.89
N VAL A 298 -12.37 -1.90 -3.76
CA VAL A 298 -13.64 -1.26 -4.16
C VAL A 298 -13.91 -1.48 -5.64
N ALA A 299 -12.91 -1.22 -6.49
CA ALA A 299 -13.04 -1.41 -7.93
C ALA A 299 -13.33 -2.87 -8.30
N THR A 300 -12.64 -3.82 -7.65
CA THR A 300 -12.88 -5.26 -7.85
C THR A 300 -14.29 -5.67 -7.40
N SER A 301 -14.78 -5.08 -6.31
CA SER A 301 -16.13 -5.36 -5.78
C SER A 301 -17.22 -4.86 -6.72
N TRP A 302 -17.03 -3.72 -7.38
CA TRP A 302 -17.96 -3.26 -8.43
C TRP A 302 -18.04 -4.25 -9.57
N VAL A 303 -16.90 -4.77 -10.04
CA VAL A 303 -16.86 -5.78 -11.09
C VAL A 303 -17.55 -7.09 -10.64
N GLY A 304 -17.29 -7.54 -9.41
CA GLY A 304 -17.95 -8.74 -8.85
C GLY A 304 -19.47 -8.58 -8.72
N VAL A 305 -19.95 -7.44 -8.21
CA VAL A 305 -21.38 -7.13 -8.11
C VAL A 305 -22.03 -7.02 -9.49
N LEU A 306 -21.37 -6.38 -10.46
CA LEU A 306 -21.86 -6.28 -11.84
C LEU A 306 -21.89 -7.66 -12.52
N TRP A 307 -20.88 -8.51 -12.26
CA TRP A 307 -20.81 -9.86 -12.81
C TRP A 307 -21.95 -10.74 -12.30
N GLU A 308 -22.06 -10.90 -10.98
CA GLU A 308 -23.06 -11.79 -10.35
C GLU A 308 -24.49 -11.21 -10.46
N GLY A 309 -24.63 -9.88 -10.44
CA GLY A 309 -25.94 -9.21 -10.47
C GLY A 309 -26.55 -9.05 -11.86
N PHE A 310 -25.73 -8.95 -12.92
CA PHE A 310 -26.23 -8.62 -14.26
C PHE A 310 -25.51 -9.34 -15.40
N LEU A 311 -24.18 -9.25 -15.45
CA LEU A 311 -23.43 -9.61 -16.66
C LEU A 311 -23.41 -11.12 -16.93
N SER A 312 -23.34 -11.95 -15.89
CA SER A 312 -23.39 -13.42 -15.98
C SER A 312 -24.69 -13.93 -16.61
N ASN A 313 -25.83 -13.29 -16.29
CA ASN A 313 -27.12 -13.55 -16.92
C ASN A 313 -27.17 -13.02 -18.35
N ALA A 314 -26.77 -11.76 -18.56
CA ALA A 314 -26.89 -11.09 -19.84
C ALA A 314 -26.05 -11.78 -20.94
N LEU A 315 -24.88 -12.31 -20.57
CA LEU A 315 -24.01 -13.06 -21.47
C LEU A 315 -24.38 -14.55 -21.59
N GLY A 316 -25.41 -15.01 -20.88
CA GLY A 316 -25.84 -16.41 -20.89
C GLY A 316 -24.83 -17.39 -20.28
N VAL A 317 -23.83 -16.90 -19.52
CA VAL A 317 -22.81 -17.73 -18.87
C VAL A 317 -23.41 -18.52 -17.72
N ARG A 318 -24.25 -17.86 -16.91
CA ARG A 318 -25.04 -18.50 -15.84
C ARG A 318 -26.48 -18.02 -15.87
N PRO A 319 -27.37 -18.73 -16.58
CA PRO A 319 -28.79 -18.39 -16.63
C PRO A 319 -29.41 -18.48 -15.22
N GLY A 320 -29.91 -17.36 -14.70
CA GLY A 320 -30.55 -17.28 -13.38
C GLY A 320 -29.60 -16.97 -12.23
N ALA A 321 -28.33 -16.67 -12.50
CA ALA A 321 -27.42 -16.16 -11.48
C ALA A 321 -27.92 -14.80 -10.97
N SER A 322 -28.04 -14.63 -9.67
CA SER A 322 -28.33 -13.33 -9.09
C SER A 322 -27.63 -13.24 -7.75
N LEU A 323 -27.31 -12.01 -7.35
CA LEU A 323 -26.86 -11.74 -5.99
C LEU A 323 -27.86 -12.35 -5.01
N ALA A 324 -27.35 -13.03 -3.98
CA ALA A 324 -28.19 -13.65 -2.97
C ALA A 324 -29.22 -12.63 -2.41
N PRO A 325 -30.54 -12.88 -2.50
CA PRO A 325 -31.55 -11.94 -2.03
C PRO A 325 -31.38 -11.58 -0.55
N GLU A 326 -30.95 -12.56 0.25
CA GLU A 326 -30.61 -12.38 1.65
C GLU A 326 -29.46 -11.37 1.83
N ALA A 327 -28.42 -11.44 0.99
CA ALA A 327 -27.30 -10.51 1.03
C ALA A 327 -27.73 -9.08 0.72
N LEU A 328 -28.66 -8.89 -0.23
CA LEU A 328 -29.24 -7.58 -0.55
C LEU A 328 -30.03 -7.01 0.62
N GLY A 329 -30.84 -7.83 1.29
CA GLY A 329 -31.59 -7.42 2.48
C GLY A 329 -30.68 -6.99 3.63
N PHE A 330 -29.63 -7.75 3.90
CA PHE A 330 -28.63 -7.40 4.91
C PHE A 330 -27.84 -6.14 4.53
N TRP A 331 -27.44 -6.02 3.26
CA TRP A 331 -26.72 -4.87 2.72
C TRP A 331 -27.50 -3.58 2.91
N PHE A 332 -28.79 -3.59 2.53
CA PHE A 332 -29.67 -2.42 2.62
C PHE A 332 -29.68 -1.78 4.01
N VAL A 333 -29.76 -2.62 5.05
CA VAL A 333 -29.85 -2.21 6.46
C VAL A 333 -28.49 -1.68 6.97
N VAL A 334 -27.37 -2.11 6.37
CA VAL A 334 -26.01 -1.75 6.79
C VAL A 334 -25.49 -0.48 6.10
N ILE A 335 -25.97 -0.13 4.90
CA ILE A 335 -25.57 1.08 4.14
C ILE A 335 -25.40 2.33 5.01
N PRO A 336 -26.41 2.79 5.80
CA PRO A 336 -26.30 4.04 6.55
C PRO A 336 -25.19 4.01 7.61
N VAL A 337 -24.97 2.86 8.23
CA VAL A 337 -23.93 2.69 9.24
C VAL A 337 -22.55 2.66 8.60
N SER A 338 -22.38 1.89 7.53
CA SER A 338 -21.07 1.69 6.90
C SER A 338 -20.58 2.96 6.19
N ALA A 339 -21.48 3.71 5.56
CA ALA A 339 -21.16 4.99 4.94
C ALA A 339 -20.63 6.05 5.92
N PHE A 340 -20.93 5.91 7.21
CA PHE A 340 -20.38 6.76 8.27
C PHE A 340 -19.11 6.17 8.89
N ALA A 341 -19.22 4.93 9.36
CA ALA A 341 -18.19 4.29 10.17
C ALA A 341 -16.89 4.06 9.37
N GLY A 342 -16.98 3.71 8.09
CA GLY A 342 -15.81 3.52 7.21
C GLY A 342 -14.96 4.80 7.08
N PRO A 343 -15.52 5.91 6.58
CA PRO A 343 -14.82 7.20 6.52
C PRO A 343 -14.31 7.69 7.88
N LEU A 344 -15.06 7.49 8.96
CA LEU A 344 -14.62 7.84 10.31
C LEU A 344 -13.39 7.04 10.72
N GLY A 345 -13.39 5.73 10.46
CA GLY A 345 -12.25 4.86 10.65
C GLY A 345 -11.04 5.29 9.84
N GLY A 346 -11.24 5.61 8.55
CA GLY A 346 -10.19 6.14 7.68
C GLY A 346 -9.59 7.44 8.18
N PHE A 347 -10.41 8.34 8.72
CA PHE A 347 -9.95 9.56 9.37
C PHE A 347 -9.09 9.25 10.61
N VAL A 348 -9.51 8.33 11.48
CA VAL A 348 -8.72 7.91 12.65
C VAL A 348 -7.40 7.28 12.21
N GLY A 349 -7.43 6.33 11.28
CA GLY A 349 -6.23 5.69 10.71
C GLY A 349 -5.27 6.69 10.05
N SER A 350 -5.80 7.75 9.43
CA SER A 350 -4.98 8.83 8.86
C SER A 350 -4.20 9.64 9.90
N ASN A 351 -4.54 9.56 11.18
CA ASN A 351 -3.79 10.22 12.26
C ASN A 351 -2.88 9.25 13.04
N MET A 352 -3.15 7.95 12.95
CA MET A 352 -2.37 6.91 13.61
C MET A 352 -0.99 6.71 12.99
N HIS A 353 -0.04 6.29 13.83
CA HIS A 353 1.28 5.84 13.44
C HIS A 353 1.20 4.50 12.72
N ARG A 354 2.05 4.30 11.70
CA ARG A 354 2.07 3.11 10.84
C ARG A 354 2.11 1.77 11.61
N SER A 355 2.89 1.72 12.70
CA SER A 355 3.04 0.52 13.52
C SER A 355 1.78 0.20 14.34
N ALA A 356 1.00 1.22 14.74
CA ALA A 356 -0.25 1.01 15.45
C ALA A 356 -1.30 0.38 14.53
N ILE A 357 -1.37 0.83 13.28
CA ILE A 357 -2.25 0.26 12.24
C ILE A 357 -1.89 -1.21 12.01
N ALA A 358 -0.59 -1.51 11.84
CA ALA A 358 -0.13 -2.89 11.66
C ALA A 358 -0.49 -3.81 12.85
N ASN A 359 -0.31 -3.34 14.08
CA ASN A 359 -0.65 -4.12 15.28
C ASN A 359 -2.16 -4.38 15.41
N ILE A 360 -3.00 -3.41 15.05
CA ILE A 360 -4.47 -3.59 15.00
C ILE A 360 -4.83 -4.70 14.03
N VAL A 361 -4.29 -4.64 12.81
CA VAL A 361 -4.50 -5.65 11.77
C VAL A 361 -4.10 -7.05 12.25
N ILE A 362 -2.89 -7.18 12.82
CA ILE A 362 -2.40 -8.45 13.36
C ILE A 362 -3.35 -8.99 14.44
N ALA A 363 -3.81 -8.14 15.36
CA ALA A 363 -4.71 -8.56 16.43
C ALA A 363 -6.06 -9.07 15.88
N ILE A 364 -6.64 -8.37 14.91
CA ILE A 364 -7.93 -8.73 14.30
C ILE A 364 -7.83 -10.05 13.53
N ASP A 365 -6.78 -10.23 12.73
CA ASP A 365 -6.58 -11.44 11.93
C ASP A 365 -6.33 -12.67 12.83
N LEU A 366 -5.60 -12.51 13.93
CA LEU A 366 -5.41 -13.58 14.93
C LEU A 366 -6.69 -13.93 15.66
N ILE A 367 -7.47 -12.93 16.11
CA ILE A 367 -8.76 -13.16 16.77
C ILE A 367 -9.70 -13.93 15.86
N GLN A 368 -9.79 -13.55 14.58
CA GLN A 368 -10.60 -14.27 13.59
C GLN A 368 -10.12 -15.72 13.41
N PHE A 369 -8.81 -15.94 13.34
CA PHE A 369 -8.23 -17.28 13.24
C PHE A 369 -8.60 -18.18 14.39
N PHE A 370 -8.40 -17.73 15.63
CA PHE A 370 -8.80 -18.52 16.79
C PHE A 370 -10.31 -18.71 16.89
N THR A 371 -11.10 -17.69 16.54
CA THR A 371 -12.57 -17.80 16.52
C THR A 371 -13.01 -18.87 15.52
N ALA A 372 -12.50 -18.85 14.30
CA ALA A 372 -12.80 -19.86 13.29
C ALA A 372 -12.37 -21.27 13.73
N TRP A 373 -11.23 -21.39 14.41
CA TRP A 373 -10.74 -22.67 14.90
C TRP A 373 -11.63 -23.27 15.99
N ILE A 374 -12.12 -22.43 16.91
CA ILE A 374 -13.06 -22.82 17.98
C ILE A 374 -14.44 -23.16 17.42
N THR A 375 -14.96 -22.36 16.47
CA THR A 375 -16.32 -22.53 15.95
C THR A 375 -16.43 -23.66 14.92
N ILE A 376 -15.47 -23.80 14.02
CA ILE A 376 -15.51 -24.80 12.94
C ILE A 376 -15.01 -26.17 13.45
N GLN A 377 -14.05 -26.18 14.38
CA GLN A 377 -13.42 -27.40 14.90
C GLN A 377 -12.95 -28.34 13.76
N PRO A 378 -11.96 -27.93 12.94
CA PRO A 378 -11.57 -28.67 11.74
C PRO A 378 -11.04 -30.08 12.00
N TRP A 379 -10.66 -30.39 13.24
CA TRP A 379 -10.22 -31.73 13.65
C TRP A 379 -11.40 -32.66 13.98
N SER A 380 -12.61 -32.14 14.15
CA SER A 380 -13.78 -32.94 14.53
C SER A 380 -14.50 -33.50 13.32
N ALA A 381 -14.52 -34.83 13.21
CA ALA A 381 -15.31 -35.56 12.22
C ALA A 381 -16.83 -35.44 12.45
N ALA A 382 -17.26 -34.98 13.63
CA ALA A 382 -18.68 -34.77 13.93
C ALA A 382 -19.27 -33.53 13.23
N THR A 383 -18.43 -32.53 12.95
CA THR A 383 -18.86 -31.24 12.40
C THR A 383 -18.49 -31.09 10.91
N THR A 384 -17.53 -31.87 10.42
CA THR A 384 -16.97 -31.70 9.07
C THR A 384 -16.80 -33.03 8.34
N SER A 385 -17.14 -33.03 7.04
CA SER A 385 -17.05 -34.23 6.20
C SER A 385 -15.62 -34.62 5.84
N PHE A 386 -14.64 -33.70 5.94
CA PHE A 386 -13.24 -33.92 5.54
C PHE A 386 -12.23 -33.20 6.47
N PRO A 387 -12.11 -33.61 7.74
CA PRO A 387 -11.25 -32.94 8.73
C PRO A 387 -9.77 -32.94 8.32
N GLY A 388 -9.28 -34.04 7.74
CA GLY A 388 -7.89 -34.15 7.27
C GLY A 388 -7.55 -33.14 6.16
N VAL A 389 -8.46 -32.94 5.20
CA VAL A 389 -8.28 -31.97 4.10
C VAL A 389 -8.30 -30.54 4.63
N LEU A 390 -9.18 -30.22 5.57
CA LEU A 390 -9.28 -28.89 6.18
C LEU A 390 -8.01 -28.53 6.97
N CYS A 391 -7.51 -29.45 7.80
CA CYS A 391 -6.27 -29.23 8.54
C CYS A 391 -5.05 -29.15 7.61
N ALA A 392 -4.95 -30.04 6.63
CA ALA A 392 -3.84 -30.05 5.67
C ALA A 392 -3.80 -28.77 4.82
N THR A 393 -4.95 -28.32 4.31
CA THR A 393 -5.05 -27.08 3.52
C THR A 393 -4.73 -25.84 4.35
N SER A 394 -5.25 -25.75 5.58
CA SER A 394 -4.94 -24.64 6.49
C SER A 394 -3.45 -24.60 6.84
N PHE A 395 -2.84 -25.75 7.15
CA PHE A 395 -1.40 -25.86 7.41
C PHE A 395 -0.58 -25.49 6.17
N ALA A 396 -0.97 -25.97 4.98
CA ALA A 396 -0.30 -25.63 3.73
C ALA A 396 -0.37 -24.14 3.41
N ILE A 397 -1.50 -23.48 3.68
CA ILE A 397 -1.65 -22.03 3.50
C ILE A 397 -0.81 -21.26 4.52
N LEU A 398 -0.78 -21.68 5.78
CA LEU A 398 0.02 -21.01 6.81
C LEU A 398 1.52 -21.13 6.53
N VAL A 399 2.01 -22.34 6.23
CA VAL A 399 3.43 -22.57 5.93
C VAL A 399 3.79 -21.97 4.56
N GLY A 400 2.99 -22.24 3.53
CA GLY A 400 3.23 -21.73 2.17
C GLY A 400 3.10 -20.21 2.09
N GLY A 401 2.04 -19.65 2.66
CA GLY A 401 1.81 -18.20 2.73
C GLY A 401 2.86 -17.49 3.59
N GLY A 402 3.21 -18.06 4.75
CA GLY A 402 4.25 -17.52 5.63
C GLY A 402 5.63 -17.53 4.97
N THR A 403 6.02 -18.65 4.34
CA THR A 403 7.29 -18.76 3.61
C THR A 403 7.32 -17.85 2.38
N PHE A 404 6.22 -17.75 1.63
CA PHE A 404 6.10 -16.82 0.50
C PHE A 404 6.24 -15.37 0.95
N CYS A 405 5.53 -14.96 2.00
CA CYS A 405 5.63 -13.60 2.51
C CYS A 405 7.01 -13.28 3.08
N TRP A 406 7.64 -14.23 3.76
CA TRP A 406 9.02 -14.11 4.25
C TRP A 406 10.01 -13.94 3.08
N TRP A 407 9.88 -14.76 2.03
CA TRP A 407 10.67 -14.64 0.81
C TRP A 407 10.47 -13.28 0.14
N LEU A 408 9.22 -12.84 0.02
CA LEU A 408 8.83 -11.59 -0.61
C LEU A 408 9.35 -10.37 0.18
N ALA A 409 9.33 -10.43 1.52
CA ALA A 409 9.93 -9.42 2.40
C ALA A 409 11.45 -9.34 2.22
N ASN A 410 12.15 -10.47 2.24
CA ASN A 410 13.60 -10.52 2.05
C ASN A 410 14.01 -10.01 0.66
N PHE A 411 13.26 -10.40 -0.37
CA PHE A 411 13.51 -9.94 -1.73
C PHE A 411 13.26 -8.43 -1.87
N GLY A 412 12.16 -7.92 -1.27
CA GLY A 412 11.87 -6.49 -1.24
C GLY A 412 12.93 -5.67 -0.51
N GLN A 413 13.49 -6.17 0.59
CA GLN A 413 14.62 -5.52 1.27
C GLN A 413 15.87 -5.42 0.40
N ARG A 414 16.19 -6.47 -0.35
CA ARG A 414 17.33 -6.47 -1.29
C ARG A 414 17.12 -5.41 -2.38
N LEU A 415 15.91 -5.33 -2.95
CA LEU A 415 15.55 -4.30 -3.93
C LEU A 415 15.66 -2.89 -3.36
N ALA A 416 15.10 -2.66 -2.16
CA ALA A 416 15.18 -1.37 -1.48
C ALA A 416 16.63 -0.95 -1.18
N CYS A 417 17.50 -1.91 -0.86
CA CYS A 417 18.91 -1.63 -0.64
C CYS A 417 19.61 -1.23 -1.95
N GLN A 418 19.39 -1.98 -3.03
CA GLN A 418 19.93 -1.67 -4.36
C GLN A 418 19.48 -0.28 -4.84
N GLU A 419 18.20 0.05 -4.70
CA GLU A 419 17.68 1.36 -5.08
C GLU A 419 18.25 2.49 -4.22
N ALA A 420 18.41 2.27 -2.91
CA ALA A 420 19.08 3.25 -2.05
C ALA A 420 20.56 3.46 -2.43
N HIS A 421 21.27 2.43 -2.87
CA HIS A 421 22.63 2.56 -3.39
C HIS A 421 22.67 3.38 -4.69
N LYS A 422 21.75 3.10 -5.63
CA LYS A 422 21.63 3.86 -6.89
C LYS A 422 21.32 5.34 -6.64
N LEU A 423 20.40 5.64 -5.71
CA LEU A 423 20.08 7.02 -5.33
C LEU A 423 21.29 7.75 -4.72
N ARG A 424 22.05 7.07 -3.84
CA ARG A 424 23.29 7.63 -3.27
C ARG A 424 24.36 7.89 -4.34
N GLN A 425 24.48 7.01 -5.33
CA GLN A 425 25.41 7.20 -6.46
C GLN A 425 24.97 8.38 -7.33
N ALA A 426 23.70 8.46 -7.73
CA ALA A 426 23.18 9.57 -8.52
C ALA A 426 23.34 10.93 -7.82
N GLN A 427 23.13 10.97 -6.50
CA GLN A 427 23.41 12.17 -5.68
C GLN A 427 24.90 12.55 -5.68
N ARG A 428 25.82 11.57 -5.64
CA ARG A 428 27.27 11.83 -5.74
C ARG A 428 27.68 12.40 -7.10
N PHE A 429 26.98 12.04 -8.17
CA PHE A 429 27.22 12.55 -9.52
C PHE A 429 26.45 13.84 -9.85
N GLY A 430 25.78 14.47 -8.87
CA GLY A 430 25.08 15.74 -9.06
C GLY A 430 23.83 15.67 -9.93
N LEU A 431 23.34 14.47 -10.26
CA LEU A 431 22.12 14.27 -11.03
C LEU A 431 20.89 14.57 -10.14
N ARG A 432 19.97 15.41 -10.63
CA ARG A 432 18.67 15.62 -9.97
C ARG A 432 17.93 14.29 -9.90
N CYS A 433 17.89 13.68 -8.72
CA CYS A 433 17.07 12.51 -8.49
C CYS A 433 15.59 12.92 -8.49
N PRO A 434 14.67 12.10 -9.03
CA PRO A 434 13.24 12.31 -8.84
C PRO A 434 12.93 12.32 -7.34
N THR A 435 11.95 13.13 -6.93
CA THR A 435 11.58 13.42 -5.55
C THR A 435 11.02 12.19 -4.81
N TYR A 436 11.85 11.20 -4.51
CA TYR A 436 11.48 10.08 -3.63
C TYR A 436 11.87 10.43 -2.20
N THR A 437 10.90 10.81 -1.36
CA THR A 437 11.14 11.01 0.06
C THR A 437 11.32 9.66 0.74
N MET A 438 12.57 9.27 1.04
CA MET A 438 12.83 8.17 1.95
C MET A 438 12.37 8.56 3.35
N LEU A 439 11.37 7.84 3.87
CA LEU A 439 10.86 8.03 5.23
C LEU A 439 11.86 7.42 6.21
N GLY A 440 12.79 8.24 6.71
CA GLY A 440 13.77 7.84 7.74
C GLY A 440 15.25 8.17 7.46
N GLY A 441 15.57 9.01 6.46
CA GLY A 441 16.92 9.55 6.26
C GLY A 441 17.03 10.97 6.80
N MET A 442 18.13 11.30 7.48
CA MET A 442 18.50 12.65 7.96
C MET A 442 18.00 13.75 7.03
N GLN A 443 17.21 14.69 7.56
CA GLN A 443 17.05 16.03 7.00
C GLN A 443 18.41 16.71 7.00
N SER A 444 19.13 16.69 5.88
CA SER A 444 19.98 17.81 5.52
C SER A 444 19.13 18.81 4.74
N SER A 445 18.98 19.99 5.32
CA SER A 445 18.31 21.16 4.77
C SER A 445 18.69 21.44 3.30
N PRO A 446 17.74 21.65 2.37
CA PRO A 446 18.05 22.13 1.04
C PRO A 446 18.00 23.66 1.03
N PHE A 447 19.09 24.33 1.41
CA PHE A 447 19.26 25.76 1.08
C PHE A 447 20.74 26.09 0.90
N ALA A 448 21.21 25.92 -0.33
CA ALA A 448 22.32 26.68 -0.88
C ALA A 448 22.02 26.89 -2.37
N ILE A 449 21.55 28.10 -2.68
CA ILE A 449 21.33 28.56 -4.06
C ILE A 449 22.72 28.67 -4.73
N PRO A 450 22.97 28.04 -5.88
CA PRO A 450 24.22 28.25 -6.59
C PRO A 450 24.18 29.61 -7.31
N VAL A 451 24.97 30.56 -6.82
CA VAL A 451 25.24 31.82 -7.53
C VAL A 451 26.08 31.48 -8.77
N LYS A 452 25.55 31.79 -9.96
CA LYS A 452 26.29 31.70 -11.23
C LYS A 452 27.48 32.68 -11.23
N PRO A 453 28.63 32.32 -11.83
CA PRO A 453 29.72 33.27 -12.03
C PRO A 453 29.45 34.11 -13.29
N GLY A 454 29.53 35.44 -13.16
CA GLY A 454 29.67 36.33 -14.31
C GLY A 454 28.67 37.48 -14.37
N ALA A 455 28.96 38.58 -13.67
CA ALA A 455 28.61 39.93 -14.10
C ALA A 455 29.55 40.94 -13.45
N ARG A 456 30.27 41.71 -14.28
CA ARG A 456 31.09 42.85 -13.87
C ARG A 456 30.18 43.97 -13.38
N VAL A 457 30.45 44.55 -12.22
CA VAL A 457 30.16 45.96 -11.93
C VAL A 457 31.31 46.52 -11.09
N ALA A 458 31.75 47.70 -11.50
CA ALA A 458 32.90 48.44 -10.98
C ALA A 458 32.59 49.21 -9.68
N ASP A 459 33.69 49.67 -9.09
CA ASP A 459 33.86 50.88 -8.28
C ASP A 459 33.68 50.87 -6.74
N ARG A 460 34.78 51.36 -6.13
CA ARG A 460 34.94 52.09 -4.85
C ARG A 460 34.67 51.34 -3.55
N TYR A 461 35.76 51.00 -2.86
CA TYR A 461 36.34 51.83 -1.78
C TYR A 461 37.66 51.18 -1.34
N GLY A 462 38.71 51.98 -1.20
CA GLY A 462 40.04 51.52 -0.83
C GLY A 462 40.22 51.38 0.68
N SER A 463 41.10 50.47 1.08
CA SER A 463 42.07 50.66 2.18
C SER A 463 42.95 49.42 2.33
N THR A 464 44.24 49.58 1.99
CA THR A 464 45.44 49.12 2.73
C THR A 464 45.42 47.75 3.43
N LEU A 465 46.28 46.80 3.01
CA LEU A 465 47.55 46.44 3.68
C LEU A 465 48.14 45.10 3.19
N SER A 466 49.31 45.22 2.54
CA SER A 466 50.56 44.49 2.76
C SER A 466 50.59 42.95 2.95
N TYR A 467 51.10 42.27 1.91
CA TYR A 467 52.34 41.45 1.91
C TYR A 467 52.59 40.47 3.07
N LYS A 468 52.59 39.16 2.78
CA LYS A 468 53.79 38.32 2.92
C LYS A 468 53.64 36.93 2.28
N ARG A 469 54.59 36.68 1.37
CA ARG A 469 54.96 35.41 0.75
C ARG A 469 55.91 34.68 1.70
N GLY A 470 55.71 33.39 1.95
CA GLY A 470 56.63 32.54 2.71
C GLY A 470 56.66 31.14 2.10
N ARG A 471 57.84 30.72 1.66
CA ARG A 471 58.21 29.45 1.01
C ARG A 471 58.98 28.57 2.04
N MET A 472 59.28 27.34 1.62
CA MET A 472 60.16 26.28 2.22
C MET A 472 59.44 25.28 3.12
N SER A 473 59.34 24.00 2.71
CA SER A 473 60.36 22.91 2.71
C SER A 473 60.59 22.41 4.14
N SER A 474 60.94 21.18 4.46
CA SER A 474 61.01 19.85 3.85
C SER A 474 61.35 18.95 5.05
N ASP A 475 61.10 17.65 4.91
CA ASP A 475 61.69 16.58 5.73
C ASP A 475 61.21 16.43 7.19
N GLU A 476 60.64 15.27 7.50
CA GLU A 476 61.25 14.30 8.42
C GLU A 476 60.32 13.10 8.60
N ALA A 477 60.80 11.93 8.17
CA ALA A 477 60.40 10.64 8.73
C ALA A 477 61.52 10.19 9.68
N PRO A 478 61.19 9.43 10.74
CA PRO A 478 61.90 8.17 10.90
C PRO A 478 61.03 7.01 11.44
N THR A 479 61.19 5.88 10.75
CA THR A 479 61.44 4.49 11.21
C THR A 479 60.61 3.81 12.31
N ALA A 480 60.32 2.55 11.98
CA ALA A 480 59.59 1.53 12.71
C ALA A 480 60.34 0.88 13.89
N SER A 481 59.56 0.25 14.79
CA SER A 481 59.99 -0.90 15.59
C SER A 481 58.85 -1.92 15.75
N THR A 482 59.24 -3.18 15.61
CA THR A 482 58.53 -4.46 15.51
C THR A 482 58.01 -5.05 16.81
N ALA A 483 56.90 -5.80 16.75
CA ALA A 483 56.56 -7.01 17.55
C ALA A 483 55.23 -7.59 17.00
N SER A 484 55.24 -8.61 16.12
CA SER A 484 55.25 -10.07 16.36
C SER A 484 53.83 -10.69 16.46
N ASP A 485 53.52 -11.54 15.45
CA ASP A 485 52.76 -12.82 15.43
C ASP A 485 51.43 -12.93 16.21
N SER A 486 50.31 -13.51 15.72
CA SER A 486 50.05 -14.52 14.70
C SER A 486 48.56 -14.53 14.28
N ASP A 487 48.26 -15.24 13.17
CA ASP A 487 46.98 -15.89 12.82
C ASP A 487 45.88 -15.10 12.06
N GLN A 488 45.93 -15.13 10.72
CA GLN A 488 45.03 -15.94 9.86
C GLN A 488 45.00 -15.40 8.40
N GLU A 489 45.69 -16.14 7.51
CA GLU A 489 45.51 -16.10 6.06
C GLU A 489 44.13 -16.64 5.65
N GLY A 490 43.54 -16.06 4.58
CA GLY A 490 42.41 -16.67 3.89
C GLY A 490 41.36 -15.72 3.29
N ALA A 491 41.74 -14.57 2.71
CA ALA A 491 40.78 -13.69 2.01
C ALA A 491 41.39 -12.85 0.86
N GLY A 492 42.46 -13.32 0.21
CA GLY A 492 43.12 -12.59 -0.89
C GLY A 492 42.61 -12.96 -2.29
N ASP A 493 42.39 -14.24 -2.56
CA ASP A 493 42.35 -14.74 -3.95
C ASP A 493 40.95 -14.77 -4.60
N ARG A 494 39.99 -13.95 -4.17
CA ARG A 494 38.65 -13.88 -4.81
C ARG A 494 38.20 -12.48 -5.23
N LEU A 495 39.06 -11.47 -5.07
CA LEU A 495 38.75 -10.09 -5.46
C LEU A 495 39.36 -9.68 -6.81
N GLU A 496 40.40 -10.36 -7.30
CA GLU A 496 41.04 -10.00 -8.58
C GLU A 496 40.30 -10.58 -9.81
N ASP A 497 39.50 -11.63 -9.66
CA ASP A 497 38.78 -12.26 -10.78
C ASP A 497 37.48 -11.53 -11.20
N LEU A 498 36.97 -10.59 -10.39
CA LEU A 498 35.76 -9.81 -10.70
C LEU A 498 36.05 -8.46 -11.38
N GLU A 499 37.31 -8.01 -11.38
CA GLU A 499 37.69 -6.71 -11.96
C GLU A 499 37.89 -6.77 -13.49
N ASN A 500 38.10 -7.97 -14.05
CA ASN A 500 38.37 -8.18 -15.48
C ASN A 500 37.13 -8.42 -16.38
N SER A 501 35.92 -8.25 -15.85
CA SER A 501 34.66 -8.54 -16.59
C SER A 501 33.96 -7.32 -17.22
N PHE A 502 34.51 -6.11 -17.12
CA PHE A 502 33.89 -4.89 -17.64
C PHE A 502 34.56 -4.38 -18.92
N PRO A 503 33.79 -3.92 -19.94
CA PRO A 503 34.39 -3.26 -21.09
C PRO A 503 34.93 -1.87 -20.68
N SER A 504 36.10 -1.51 -21.21
CA SER A 504 36.78 -0.24 -20.94
C SER A 504 35.97 0.99 -21.36
N ALA A 505 36.20 2.11 -20.68
CA ALA A 505 35.49 3.38 -20.82
C ALA A 505 35.39 3.93 -22.26
N ASP A 506 36.31 3.53 -23.14
CA ASP A 506 36.34 3.96 -24.54
C ASP A 506 35.21 3.34 -25.38
N ARG A 507 34.73 2.13 -25.05
CA ARG A 507 33.58 1.52 -25.76
C ARG A 507 32.23 2.15 -25.40
N LEU A 508 32.12 2.78 -24.23
CA LEU A 508 30.90 3.48 -23.83
C LEU A 508 30.74 4.83 -24.56
N GLN A 509 31.85 5.46 -24.98
CA GLN A 509 31.81 6.66 -25.82
C GLN A 509 31.48 6.37 -27.29
N GLU A 510 31.80 5.18 -27.81
CA GLU A 510 31.35 4.75 -29.15
C GLU A 510 29.85 4.43 -29.22
N LEU A 511 29.26 3.95 -28.11
CA LEU A 511 27.81 3.72 -27.99
C LEU A 511 27.00 5.03 -27.89
N ASP A 512 27.62 6.12 -27.44
CA ASP A 512 26.99 7.44 -27.36
C ASP A 512 26.99 8.18 -28.73
N ARG A 513 27.89 7.80 -29.65
CA ARG A 513 27.94 8.34 -31.03
C ARG A 513 26.97 7.69 -32.01
N SER A 514 26.33 6.59 -31.65
CA SER A 514 25.41 5.84 -32.53
C SER A 514 23.92 6.19 -32.34
N TYR A 515 23.59 7.13 -31.45
CA TYR A 515 22.24 7.70 -31.33
C TYR A 515 22.15 9.03 -32.09
N PRO A 516 21.20 9.20 -33.03
CA PRO A 516 20.96 10.50 -33.63
C PRO A 516 20.36 11.46 -32.59
N SER A 517 20.90 12.67 -32.54
CA SER A 517 20.44 13.81 -31.74
C SER A 517 18.96 14.10 -31.98
N THR A 518 18.18 14.26 -30.91
CA THR A 518 16.73 14.49 -30.86
C THR A 518 16.27 15.88 -31.32
N ASP A 519 16.82 16.42 -32.41
CA ASP A 519 16.39 17.70 -32.99
C ASP A 519 15.89 17.57 -34.45
N SER A 520 15.62 16.35 -34.94
CA SER A 520 15.13 16.17 -36.32
C SER A 520 14.19 14.97 -36.51
N LEU A 521 13.03 14.95 -35.85
CA LEU A 521 11.89 14.10 -36.26
C LEU A 521 10.56 14.86 -36.15
N PRO A 522 9.71 14.86 -37.19
CA PRO A 522 8.47 15.63 -37.21
C PRO A 522 7.41 15.04 -36.27
N SER A 523 6.64 15.93 -35.66
CA SER A 523 5.54 15.68 -34.73
C SER A 523 4.61 14.54 -35.13
N ALA A 524 4.70 13.41 -34.41
CA ALA A 524 3.70 12.34 -34.44
C ALA A 524 2.49 12.74 -33.58
N ASN A 525 1.69 13.70 -34.06
CA ASN A 525 0.43 14.08 -33.43
C ASN A 525 -0.68 14.10 -34.50
N ARG A 526 -0.92 12.95 -35.15
CA ARG A 526 -1.92 12.82 -36.22
C ARG A 526 -3.03 11.81 -36.01
N PHE A 527 -3.03 11.04 -34.92
CA PHE A 527 -4.18 10.20 -34.59
C PHE A 527 -4.39 10.26 -33.07
N GLY A 528 -5.44 11.00 -32.67
CA GLY A 528 -5.79 11.29 -31.27
C GLY A 528 -6.25 10.04 -30.50
N ILE A 529 -5.30 9.18 -30.16
CA ILE A 529 -5.47 8.10 -29.19
C ILE A 529 -4.70 8.52 -27.94
N PRO A 530 -5.36 8.65 -26.78
CA PRO A 530 -4.71 9.13 -25.57
C PRO A 530 -3.65 8.13 -25.09
N THR A 531 -2.53 8.67 -24.63
CA THR A 531 -1.44 7.90 -24.03
C THR A 531 -1.84 7.35 -22.66
N VAL A 532 -1.22 6.26 -22.20
CA VAL A 532 -1.50 5.66 -20.88
C VAL A 532 -1.30 6.67 -19.73
N ASP A 533 -0.43 7.66 -19.91
CA ASP A 533 -0.24 8.75 -18.94
C ASP A 533 -1.44 9.71 -18.89
N GLU A 534 -2.14 9.96 -20.01
CA GLU A 534 -3.38 10.77 -20.06
C GLU A 534 -4.58 10.04 -19.45
N VAL A 535 -4.63 8.70 -19.55
CA VAL A 535 -5.69 7.88 -18.93
C VAL A 535 -5.54 7.81 -17.40
N LEU A 536 -4.33 8.01 -16.86
CA LEU A 536 -4.05 7.99 -15.41
C LEU A 536 -4.17 9.37 -14.72
N GLU A 537 -4.31 10.45 -15.50
CA GLU A 537 -4.59 11.80 -15.01
C GLU A 537 -6.09 12.09 -14.82
N PHE A 538 -6.97 11.32 -15.47
CA PHE A 538 -8.40 11.24 -15.14
C PHE A 538 -8.65 10.33 -13.93
#